data_AF-A0AAW1NQW2-F1
#
_entry.id   AF-A0AAW1NQW2-F1
#
_cell.length_a   1.000
_cell.length_b   1.000
_cell.length_c   1.000
_cell.angle_alpha   90.00
_cell.angle_beta   90.00
_cell.angle_gamma   90.00
#
_symmetry.space_group_name_H-M   'P 1'
#
loop_
_entity.id
_entity.type
_entity.pdbx_description
1 polymer ?
#
loop_
_entity_poly.entity_id
_entity_poly.type
_entity_poly.pdbx_seq_one_letter_code
_entity_poly.pdbx_strand_id
1 'polypeptide(L)'
;MAAWLCKSAIQFLPVRSSCSFTEPGLWQLKRHRFSHCCQHRRQLHASIVAMAKPRKKAAGSKTVKIHCANCRAFLYKYQKDGKGSLVKCWHERIVEDATKDGELSCPECGTEFARPTMVKGRPANKMIGGKVTMQK
;
A
#
# COMPACT_ATOMS: atom_id res chain seq x y z
N MET A 1 -41.39 36.39 -23.00
CA MET A 1 -40.32 37.35 -22.64
C MET A 1 -40.37 37.50 -21.13
N ALA A 2 -39.59 36.71 -20.39
CA ALA A 2 -39.77 36.51 -18.96
C ALA A 2 -38.46 36.78 -18.18
N ALA A 3 -38.61 37.64 -17.17
CA ALA A 3 -37.91 37.70 -15.88
C ALA A 3 -36.37 37.64 -15.89
N TRP A 4 -35.68 38.78 -15.73
CA TRP A 4 -35.34 39.36 -14.41
C TRP A 4 -34.30 38.56 -13.60
N LEU A 5 -33.03 38.83 -13.91
CA LEU A 5 -31.92 39.13 -13.00
C LEU A 5 -31.96 38.49 -11.60
N CYS A 6 -31.47 37.25 -11.51
CA CYS A 6 -31.11 36.62 -10.24
C CYS A 6 -29.71 37.11 -9.79
N LYS A 7 -29.69 38.27 -9.13
CA LYS A 7 -28.55 38.77 -8.36
C LYS A 7 -28.45 37.98 -7.05
N SER A 8 -27.79 36.82 -7.08
CA SER A 8 -27.47 36.10 -5.86
C SER A 8 -26.17 36.64 -5.26
N ALA A 9 -26.36 37.37 -4.17
CA ALA A 9 -25.34 37.96 -3.34
C ALA A 9 -24.41 36.88 -2.77
N ILE A 10 -23.13 36.99 -3.09
CA ILE A 10 -22.04 36.30 -2.40
C ILE A 10 -21.83 37.03 -1.08
N GLN A 11 -22.45 36.54 -0.02
CA GLN A 11 -22.15 37.01 1.33
C GLN A 11 -20.83 36.38 1.79
N PHE A 12 -19.76 37.18 1.69
CA PHE A 12 -18.52 36.99 2.44
C PHE A 12 -18.86 37.02 3.93
N LEU A 13 -18.82 35.86 4.58
CA LEU A 13 -18.79 35.78 6.04
C LEU A 13 -17.41 36.26 6.51
N PRO A 14 -17.32 37.31 7.35
CA PRO A 14 -16.05 37.70 7.94
C PRO A 14 -15.63 36.65 8.96
N VAL A 15 -14.46 36.04 8.72
CA VAL A 15 -13.72 35.31 9.74
C VAL A 15 -13.37 36.31 10.84
N ARG A 16 -14.02 36.18 12.00
CA ARG A 16 -13.68 36.98 13.19
C ARG A 16 -13.40 36.04 14.35
N SER A 17 -12.28 35.34 14.20
CA SER A 17 -11.55 34.75 15.32
C SER A 17 -11.12 35.90 16.23
N SER A 18 -11.85 36.08 17.33
CA SER A 18 -11.45 36.95 18.42
C SER A 18 -11.15 36.04 19.61
N CYS A 19 -9.98 35.39 19.57
CA CYS A 19 -9.37 34.82 20.76
C CYS A 19 -8.88 35.98 21.63
N SER A 20 -9.60 36.22 22.72
CA SER A 20 -9.22 37.10 23.80
C SER A 20 -7.89 36.65 24.38
N PHE A 21 -6.86 37.46 24.15
CA PHE A 21 -5.51 37.30 24.66
C PHE A 21 -5.46 37.96 26.05
N THR A 22 -5.54 37.16 27.10
CA THR A 22 -5.16 37.55 28.46
C THR A 22 -3.75 37.01 28.73
N GLU A 23 -2.76 37.90 28.77
CA GLU A 23 -1.39 37.65 29.26
C GLU A 23 -1.32 37.87 30.80
N PRO A 24 -0.18 37.61 31.48
CA PRO A 24 0.52 36.32 31.57
C PRO A 24 0.83 35.98 33.04
N GLY A 25 0.51 34.75 33.45
CA GLY A 25 0.86 34.21 34.76
C GLY A 25 2.03 33.23 34.66
N LEU A 26 3.22 33.75 34.92
CA LEU A 26 4.41 33.10 35.48
C LEU A 26 4.43 31.55 35.59
N TRP A 27 5.52 30.98 35.06
CA TRP A 27 6.05 29.61 35.19
C TRP A 27 5.72 28.61 34.06
N GLN A 28 6.82 28.07 33.50
CA GLN A 28 6.93 26.89 32.63
C GLN A 28 6.66 27.06 31.13
N LEU A 29 7.61 27.67 30.40
CA LEU A 29 7.70 27.47 28.94
C LEU A 29 9.14 27.51 28.42
N LYS A 30 9.74 26.33 28.25
CA LYS A 30 10.77 26.10 27.23
C LYS A 30 10.59 24.71 26.61
N ARG A 31 9.46 24.52 25.93
CA ARG A 31 9.28 23.38 25.01
C ARG A 31 8.14 23.51 23.99
N HIS A 32 7.78 24.70 23.54
CA HIS A 32 6.72 24.83 22.54
C HIS A 32 6.99 25.94 21.52
N ARG A 33 7.98 25.75 20.64
CA ARG A 33 8.06 26.51 19.37
C ARG A 33 8.99 25.87 18.34
N PHE A 34 8.68 24.67 17.84
CA PHE A 34 9.22 24.15 16.57
C PHE A 34 8.34 22.98 16.09
N SER A 35 7.05 23.21 15.80
CA SER A 35 6.13 22.10 15.46
C SER A 35 5.18 22.35 14.28
N HIS A 36 5.44 23.34 13.41
CA HIS A 36 4.54 23.62 12.28
C HIS A 36 5.22 23.79 10.91
N CYS A 37 6.55 23.70 10.80
CA CYS A 37 7.26 23.67 9.50
C CYS A 37 7.69 22.23 9.09
N CYS A 38 7.65 21.24 9.99
CA CYS A 38 8.15 19.88 9.75
C CYS A 38 7.11 18.91 9.12
N GLN A 39 5.90 19.36 8.83
CA GLN A 39 4.81 18.52 8.33
C GLN A 39 4.75 18.43 6.79
N HIS A 40 5.21 19.44 6.05
CA HIS A 40 5.16 19.42 4.58
C HIS A 40 6.23 18.52 3.93
N ARG A 41 7.41 18.33 4.55
CA ARG A 41 8.48 17.49 3.98
C ARG A 41 8.18 15.99 4.04
N ARG A 42 7.29 15.55 4.93
CA ARG A 42 6.91 14.12 5.06
C ARG A 42 5.95 13.65 3.97
N GLN A 43 5.11 14.55 3.44
CA GLN A 43 4.09 14.18 2.44
C GLN A 43 4.70 13.85 1.07
N LEU A 44 5.74 14.56 0.65
CA LEU A 44 6.38 14.32 -0.67
C LEU A 44 7.20 13.02 -0.71
N HIS A 45 7.82 12.60 0.39
CA HIS A 45 8.58 11.34 0.43
C HIS A 45 7.67 10.10 0.38
N ALA A 46 6.46 10.15 0.92
CA ALA A 46 5.55 9.01 0.95
C ALA A 46 5.08 8.61 -0.47
N SER A 47 4.75 9.59 -1.32
CA SER A 47 4.25 9.33 -2.68
C SER A 47 5.32 8.72 -3.61
N ILE A 48 6.59 9.13 -3.48
CA ILE A 48 7.69 8.56 -4.27
C ILE A 48 7.92 7.07 -3.92
N VAL A 49 7.78 6.71 -2.64
CA VAL A 49 7.93 5.31 -2.19
C VAL A 49 6.72 4.45 -2.57
N ALA A 50 5.54 5.05 -2.69
CA ALA A 50 4.30 4.37 -3.08
C ALA A 50 4.28 3.93 -4.55
N MET A 51 5.01 4.60 -5.44
CA MET A 51 5.14 4.24 -6.87
C MET A 51 6.45 3.51 -7.17
N ALA A 52 7.31 3.29 -6.16
CA ALA A 52 8.64 2.74 -6.36
C ALA A 52 8.59 1.29 -6.85
N LYS A 53 9.19 1.06 -8.04
CA LYS A 53 9.41 -0.25 -8.63
C LYS A 53 10.11 -1.19 -7.63
N PRO A 54 9.66 -2.45 -7.49
CA PRO A 54 10.40 -3.48 -6.75
C PRO A 54 11.87 -3.47 -7.16
N ARG A 55 12.77 -3.54 -6.18
CA ARG A 55 14.22 -3.44 -6.42
C ARG A 55 14.63 -4.44 -7.50
N LYS A 56 15.55 -4.04 -8.38
CA LYS A 56 16.24 -4.97 -9.29
C LYS A 56 16.86 -6.10 -8.45
N LYS A 57 16.85 -7.32 -9.00
CA LYS A 57 17.31 -8.54 -8.32
C LYS A 57 18.60 -8.26 -7.56
N ALA A 58 18.61 -8.53 -6.26
CA ALA A 58 19.86 -8.50 -5.51
C ALA A 58 20.62 -9.82 -5.78
N ALA A 59 21.95 -9.82 -5.69
CA ALA A 59 22.83 -10.96 -5.98
C ALA A 59 22.57 -12.24 -5.14
N GLY A 60 21.54 -12.27 -4.28
CA GLY A 60 21.12 -13.41 -3.47
C GLY A 60 19.63 -13.77 -3.64
N SER A 61 19.06 -13.62 -4.84
CA SER A 61 17.68 -14.04 -5.12
C SER A 61 17.56 -15.56 -5.01
N LYS A 62 16.83 -16.04 -4.00
CA LYS A 62 16.55 -17.47 -3.83
C LYS A 62 15.27 -17.82 -4.58
N THR A 63 15.33 -18.87 -5.38
CA THR A 63 14.14 -19.42 -6.00
C THR A 63 13.44 -20.29 -4.97
N VAL A 64 12.18 -20.01 -4.69
CA VAL A 64 11.36 -20.80 -3.77
C VAL A 64 10.23 -21.45 -4.56
N LYS A 65 9.93 -22.70 -4.21
CA LYS A 65 8.78 -23.42 -4.74
C LYS A 65 7.62 -23.23 -3.78
N ILE A 66 6.47 -22.91 -4.34
CA ILE A 66 5.26 -22.60 -3.59
C ILE A 66 4.29 -23.75 -3.84
N HIS A 67 3.81 -24.34 -2.75
CA HIS A 67 2.90 -25.48 -2.75
C HIS A 67 1.60 -25.12 -2.06
N CYS A 68 0.51 -25.78 -2.45
CA CYS A 68 -0.75 -25.70 -1.71
C CYS A 68 -0.60 -26.37 -0.34
N ALA A 69 -1.13 -25.77 0.72
CA ALA A 69 -1.11 -26.38 2.05
C ALA A 69 -2.02 -27.61 2.17
N ASN A 70 -3.09 -27.66 1.37
CA ASN A 70 -4.08 -28.73 1.42
C ASN A 70 -3.60 -30.00 0.71
N CYS A 71 -3.33 -29.90 -0.59
CA CYS A 71 -2.95 -31.05 -1.42
C CYS A 71 -1.43 -31.17 -1.70
N ARG A 72 -0.61 -30.21 -1.27
CA ARG A 72 0.84 -30.13 -1.55
C ARG A 72 1.21 -30.04 -3.03
N ALA A 73 0.23 -29.85 -3.91
CA ALA A 73 0.45 -29.60 -5.32
C ALA A 73 1.36 -28.37 -5.54
N PHE A 74 2.20 -28.45 -6.57
CA PHE A 74 3.04 -27.35 -6.98
C PHE A 74 2.17 -26.24 -7.61
N LEU A 75 2.33 -25.02 -7.12
CA LEU A 75 1.60 -23.85 -7.61
C LEU A 75 2.52 -22.97 -8.46
N TYR A 76 3.56 -22.42 -7.84
CA TYR A 76 4.43 -21.42 -8.46
C TYR A 76 5.90 -21.62 -8.13
N LYS A 77 6.75 -21.22 -9.08
CA LYS A 77 8.18 -20.97 -8.83
C LYS A 77 8.41 -19.47 -8.74
N TYR A 78 8.83 -18.99 -7.57
CA TYR A 78 8.96 -17.57 -7.31
C TYR A 78 10.36 -17.17 -6.91
N GLN A 79 10.86 -16.07 -7.46
CA GLN A 79 12.14 -15.49 -7.06
C GLN A 79 11.96 -14.51 -5.91
N LYS A 80 12.46 -14.90 -4.74
CA LYS A 80 12.32 -14.14 -3.50
C LYS A 80 13.57 -13.31 -3.24
N ASP A 81 13.34 -12.02 -2.97
CA ASP A 81 14.38 -11.13 -2.46
C ASP A 81 14.24 -10.99 -0.94
N GLY A 82 15.30 -11.31 -0.21
CA GLY A 82 15.38 -11.13 1.25
C GLY A 82 14.80 -12.27 2.08
N LYS A 83 14.84 -12.11 3.41
CA LYS A 83 14.53 -13.16 4.40
C LYS A 83 13.08 -13.18 4.88
N GLY A 84 12.29 -12.12 4.65
CA GLY A 84 10.92 -11.99 5.19
C GLY A 84 9.87 -12.96 4.62
N SER A 85 8.64 -12.87 5.11
CA SER A 85 7.54 -13.76 4.69
C SER A 85 7.03 -13.46 3.28
N LEU A 86 6.63 -14.50 2.55
CA LEU A 86 6.08 -14.36 1.21
C LEU A 86 4.58 -14.03 1.27
N VAL A 87 4.26 -12.74 1.42
CA VAL A 87 2.87 -12.26 1.48
C VAL A 87 2.39 -11.73 0.13
N LYS A 88 3.30 -11.11 -0.64
CA LYS A 88 3.02 -10.47 -1.93
C LYS A 88 3.93 -11.06 -3.00
N CYS A 89 3.33 -11.61 -4.06
CA CYS A 89 4.02 -12.17 -5.21
C CYS A 89 3.81 -11.26 -6.42
N TRP A 90 4.87 -10.64 -6.93
CA TRP A 90 4.78 -9.85 -8.15
C TRP A 90 4.78 -10.76 -9.37
N HIS A 91 3.91 -10.50 -10.35
CA HIS A 91 3.84 -11.32 -11.57
C HIS A 91 5.17 -11.39 -12.32
N GLU A 92 5.90 -10.28 -12.37
CA GLU A 92 7.23 -10.19 -13.01
C GLU A 92 8.33 -11.06 -12.38
N ARG A 93 8.08 -11.65 -11.21
CA ARG A 93 9.03 -12.50 -10.48
C ARG A 93 8.58 -13.96 -10.41
N ILE A 94 7.42 -14.26 -10.98
CA ILE A 94 6.96 -15.64 -11.21
C ILE A 94 7.77 -16.18 -12.38
N VAL A 95 8.49 -17.28 -12.14
CA VAL A 95 9.33 -17.93 -13.14
C VAL A 95 8.51 -18.95 -13.92
N GLU A 96 7.73 -19.73 -13.18
CA GLU A 96 6.86 -20.78 -13.70
C GLU A 96 5.52 -20.70 -12.97
N ASP A 97 4.45 -20.75 -13.74
CA ASP A 97 3.07 -20.77 -13.29
C ASP A 97 2.46 -22.13 -13.67
N ALA A 98 1.98 -22.89 -12.68
CA ALA A 98 1.33 -24.18 -12.89
C ALA A 98 -0.20 -24.12 -12.68
N THR A 99 -0.77 -22.92 -12.57
CA THR A 99 -2.23 -22.75 -12.50
C THR A 99 -2.84 -22.76 -13.89
N LYS A 100 -4.06 -23.31 -14.02
CA LYS A 100 -4.80 -23.34 -15.28
C LYS A 100 -5.33 -21.92 -15.55
N ASP A 101 -4.88 -21.32 -16.65
CA ASP A 101 -5.39 -20.05 -17.19
C ASP A 101 -5.36 -18.84 -16.25
N GLY A 102 -4.42 -18.81 -15.29
CA GLY A 102 -4.26 -17.68 -14.36
C GLY A 102 -5.33 -17.60 -13.27
N GLU A 103 -6.15 -18.65 -13.13
CA GLU A 103 -7.08 -18.81 -12.02
C GLU A 103 -6.25 -18.98 -10.73
N LEU A 104 -6.43 -18.09 -9.73
CA LEU A 104 -5.67 -18.10 -8.47
C LEU A 104 -6.12 -19.21 -7.50
N SER A 105 -6.46 -20.35 -8.08
CA SER A 105 -7.03 -21.55 -7.49
C SER A 105 -6.13 -22.73 -7.77
N CYS A 106 -6.02 -23.63 -6.81
CA CYS A 106 -5.18 -24.81 -6.97
C CYS A 106 -5.77 -25.76 -8.04
N PRO A 107 -4.97 -26.28 -8.99
CA PRO A 107 -5.47 -27.16 -10.06
C PRO A 107 -6.00 -28.51 -9.57
N GLU A 108 -5.55 -28.97 -8.40
CA GLU A 108 -5.92 -30.26 -7.82
C GLU A 108 -7.13 -30.17 -6.88
N CYS A 109 -7.16 -29.16 -6.00
CA CYS A 109 -8.18 -29.05 -4.95
C CYS A 109 -9.16 -27.88 -5.12
N GLY A 110 -9.02 -27.07 -6.17
CA GLY A 110 -9.88 -25.90 -6.44
C GLY A 110 -9.81 -24.80 -5.38
N THR A 111 -8.93 -24.92 -4.38
CA THR A 111 -8.86 -23.96 -3.29
C THR A 111 -8.19 -22.67 -3.76
N GLU A 112 -8.88 -21.54 -3.57
CA GLU A 112 -8.30 -20.21 -3.75
C GLU A 112 -7.11 -20.02 -2.79
N PHE A 113 -5.93 -19.77 -3.34
CA PHE A 113 -4.71 -19.59 -2.55
C PHE A 113 -4.19 -18.15 -2.61
N ALA A 114 -4.62 -17.35 -3.59
CA ALA A 114 -4.23 -15.96 -3.73
C ALA A 114 -5.38 -15.10 -4.23
N ARG A 115 -5.24 -13.79 -4.02
CA ARG A 115 -6.16 -12.76 -4.55
C ARG A 115 -5.37 -11.78 -5.41
N PRO A 116 -5.91 -11.32 -6.54
CA PRO A 116 -5.22 -10.33 -7.35
C PRO A 116 -5.25 -8.99 -6.61
N THR A 117 -4.15 -8.25 -6.62
CA THR A 117 -4.06 -6.94 -5.97
C THR A 117 -3.05 -6.07 -6.70
N MET A 118 -3.39 -4.80 -6.90
CA MET A 118 -2.42 -3.83 -7.41
C MET A 118 -1.60 -3.29 -6.24
N VAL A 119 -0.28 -3.53 -6.26
CA VAL A 119 0.64 -3.01 -5.24
C VAL A 119 1.54 -2.01 -5.93
N LYS A 120 1.68 -0.79 -5.40
CA LYS A 120 2.55 0.26 -5.96
C LYS A 120 2.41 0.46 -7.49
N GLY A 121 1.18 0.39 -8.00
CA GLY A 121 0.88 0.55 -9.44
C GLY A 121 1.28 -0.63 -10.33
N ARG A 122 1.59 -1.82 -9.79
CA ARG A 122 1.87 -3.03 -10.59
C ARG A 122 1.06 -4.23 -10.09
N PRO A 123 0.77 -5.19 -10.98
CA PRO A 123 -0.03 -6.35 -10.63
C PRO A 123 0.77 -7.31 -9.74
N ALA A 124 0.11 -7.75 -8.66
CA ALA A 124 0.66 -8.71 -7.72
C ALA A 124 -0.45 -9.64 -7.21
N ASN A 125 -0.06 -10.86 -6.87
CA ASN A 125 -0.92 -11.82 -6.19
C ASN A 125 -0.63 -11.74 -4.69
N LYS A 126 -1.66 -11.43 -3.89
CA LYS A 126 -1.58 -11.48 -2.43
C LYS A 126 -1.98 -12.88 -1.99
N MET A 127 -1.04 -13.59 -1.38
CA MET A 127 -1.28 -14.95 -0.89
C MET A 127 -2.22 -14.93 0.32
N ILE A 128 -3.14 -15.89 0.38
CA ILE A 128 -4.01 -16.13 1.52
C ILE A 128 -3.21 -16.91 2.58
N GLY A 129 -3.19 -16.41 3.81
CA GLY A 129 -2.46 -17.05 4.91
C GLY A 129 -2.97 -18.46 5.21
N GLY A 130 -2.05 -19.39 5.51
CA GLY A 130 -2.40 -20.77 5.86
C GLY A 130 -2.81 -21.67 4.69
N LYS A 131 -3.01 -21.12 3.48
CA LYS A 131 -3.34 -21.90 2.26
C LYS A 131 -2.12 -22.32 1.45
N VAL A 132 -0.96 -21.75 1.76
CA VAL A 132 0.26 -21.88 0.96
C VAL A 132 1.46 -22.23 1.83
N THR A 133 2.27 -23.17 1.35
CA THR A 133 3.52 -23.62 1.99
C THR A 133 4.70 -23.33 1.06
N MET A 134 5.78 -22.77 1.61
CA MET A 134 7.00 -22.45 0.86
C MET A 134 8.08 -23.51 1.12
N GLN A 135 8.63 -24.07 0.05
CA GLN A 135 9.82 -24.93 0.08
C GLN A 135 11.01 -24.15 -0.50
N LYS A 136 12.15 -24.19 0.21
CA LYS A 136 13.39 -23.47 -0.14
C LYS A 136 14.34 -24.36 -0.94
#